data_AF-A0A517Z721-F1
#
_entry.id   AF-A0A517Z721-F1
#
_cell.length_a   1.000
_cell.length_b   1.000
_cell.length_c   1.000
_cell.angle_alpha   90.00
_cell.angle_beta   90.00
_cell.angle_gamma   90.00
#
_symmetry.space_group_name_H-M   'P 1'
#
loop_
_entity.id
_entity.type
_entity.pdbx_description
1 polymer ?
#
loop_
_entity_poly.entity_id
_entity_poly.type
_entity_poly.pdbx_seq_one_letter_code
_entity_poly.pdbx_strand_id
1 'polypeptide(L)'
;MTRYTFCTVMLAAIAPCVLGLTGCSRNRSEADETPATMVYFDTASRETLTLPVGGDVPAAHPETGQRTLVPARYCPDCEHWHASPPLDVLQRDPRSRNCPKCGTPLKDGGPAAEPS
;
A
#
# COMPACT_ATOMS: atom_id res chain seq x y z
N MET A 1 -15.53 46.37 -67.78
CA MET A 1 -16.01 45.03 -68.22
C MET A 1 -14.82 44.11 -68.04
N THR A 2 -14.83 43.05 -67.23
CA THR A 2 -15.66 41.85 -67.41
C THR A 2 -15.54 40.99 -66.15
N ARG A 3 -16.68 40.57 -65.58
CA ARG A 3 -16.79 39.44 -64.65
C ARG A 3 -16.85 38.15 -65.47
N TYR A 4 -16.23 37.06 -65.04
CA TYR A 4 -16.56 35.63 -65.31
C TYR A 4 -15.44 34.81 -64.65
N THR A 5 -15.57 34.24 -63.45
CA THR A 5 -16.30 33.00 -63.10
C THR A 5 -16.20 31.95 -64.21
N PHE A 6 -15.39 30.91 -64.03
CA PHE A 6 -15.77 29.50 -64.27
C PHE A 6 -14.64 28.49 -63.97
N CYS A 7 -15.07 27.34 -63.43
CA CYS A 7 -14.56 25.98 -63.60
C CYS A 7 -13.15 25.59 -63.11
N THR A 8 -13.14 24.99 -61.91
CA THR A 8 -12.72 23.59 -61.66
C THR A 8 -11.61 23.01 -62.52
N VAL A 9 -10.48 22.65 -61.89
CA VAL A 9 -9.78 21.40 -62.20
C VAL A 9 -9.30 20.76 -60.90
N MET A 10 -9.97 19.65 -60.56
CA MET A 10 -9.46 18.58 -59.70
C MET A 10 -8.07 18.15 -60.19
N LEU A 11 -7.04 18.21 -59.36
CA LEU A 11 -5.81 17.44 -59.55
C LEU A 11 -4.95 17.52 -58.29
N ALA A 12 -4.83 16.38 -57.59
CA ALA A 12 -3.57 15.82 -57.10
C ALA A 12 -3.86 14.95 -55.87
N ALA A 13 -4.20 13.69 -56.15
CA ALA A 13 -3.82 12.60 -55.27
C ALA A 13 -2.30 12.62 -55.11
N ILE A 14 -1.81 12.71 -53.87
CA ILE A 14 -0.65 12.03 -53.30
C ILE A 14 -0.79 12.27 -51.80
N ALA A 15 -1.41 11.30 -51.10
CA ALA A 15 -1.36 11.23 -49.65
C ALA A 15 -0.09 10.44 -49.28
N PRO A 16 0.95 11.06 -48.70
CA PRO A 16 2.08 10.32 -48.19
C PRO A 16 1.66 9.69 -46.86
N CYS A 17 1.59 8.36 -46.86
CA CYS A 17 1.58 7.52 -45.66
C CYS A 17 2.88 7.76 -44.87
N VAL A 18 2.93 8.84 -44.10
CA VAL A 18 3.90 8.99 -43.02
C VAL A 18 3.34 8.15 -41.87
N LEU A 19 3.64 6.84 -41.89
CA LEU A 19 3.50 5.98 -40.72
C LEU A 19 4.41 6.54 -39.64
N GLY A 20 3.87 7.45 -38.83
CA GLY A 20 4.46 7.85 -37.57
C GLY A 20 4.50 6.63 -36.66
N LEU A 21 5.69 6.09 -36.44
CA LEU A 21 5.99 5.29 -35.26
C LEU A 21 5.85 6.21 -34.05
N THR A 22 4.60 6.47 -33.62
CA THR A 22 4.34 6.93 -32.26
C THR A 22 4.62 5.74 -31.37
N GLY A 23 5.91 5.54 -31.06
CA GLY A 23 6.31 4.84 -29.86
C GLY A 23 5.68 5.59 -28.71
N CYS A 24 4.55 5.08 -28.23
CA CYS A 24 4.01 5.43 -26.93
C CYS A 24 5.07 5.00 -25.92
N SER A 25 6.01 5.91 -25.65
CA SER A 25 6.91 5.85 -24.52
C SER A 25 6.00 5.97 -23.30
N ARG A 26 5.43 4.83 -22.89
CA ARG A 26 4.84 4.67 -21.57
C ARG A 26 6.02 4.86 -20.63
N ASN A 27 6.11 6.09 -20.15
CA ASN A 27 6.78 6.46 -18.92
C ASN A 27 6.46 5.34 -17.92
N ARG A 28 7.40 4.39 -17.76
CA ARG A 28 7.35 3.47 -16.63
C ARG A 28 7.53 4.41 -15.46
N SER A 29 6.43 4.74 -14.79
CA SER A 29 6.50 5.18 -13.41
C SER A 29 7.32 4.12 -12.73
N GLU A 30 8.59 4.44 -12.48
CA GLU A 30 9.37 3.86 -11.41
C GLU A 30 8.40 3.84 -10.22
N ALA A 31 7.91 2.64 -9.91
CA ALA A 31 7.20 2.42 -8.68
C ALA A 31 8.23 2.76 -7.61
N ASP A 32 8.09 3.95 -7.04
CA ASP A 32 8.77 4.35 -5.83
C ASP A 32 8.51 3.20 -4.83
N GLU A 33 9.51 2.34 -4.62
CA GLU A 33 9.48 1.24 -3.66
C GLU A 33 9.51 1.87 -2.27
N THR A 34 8.44 2.59 -1.89
CA THR A 34 8.21 2.92 -0.49
C THR A 34 8.07 1.59 0.23
N PRO A 35 8.93 1.28 1.21
CA PRO A 35 8.83 0.03 1.93
C PRO A 35 7.44 -0.01 2.58
N ALA A 36 6.73 -1.13 2.40
CA ALA A 36 5.46 -1.33 3.07
C ALA A 36 5.65 -1.10 4.58
N THR A 37 4.79 -0.29 5.20
CA THR A 37 4.84 -0.03 6.64
C THR A 37 3.76 -0.84 7.35
N MET A 38 4.03 -1.18 8.62
CA MET A 38 3.11 -1.92 9.50
C MET A 38 3.21 -1.36 10.91
N VAL A 39 2.12 -1.49 11.68
CA VAL A 39 2.11 -1.20 13.10
C VAL A 39 2.63 -2.42 13.87
N TYR A 40 3.65 -2.21 14.68
CA TYR A 40 4.16 -3.16 15.66
C TYR A 40 3.66 -2.79 17.06
N PHE A 41 3.44 -3.80 17.89
CA PHE A 41 3.19 -3.69 19.31
C PHE A 41 4.46 -4.08 20.06
N ASP A 42 4.97 -3.21 20.90
CA ASP A 42 6.08 -3.55 21.79
C ASP A 42 5.54 -4.31 23.00
N THR A 43 5.93 -5.58 23.12
CA THR A 43 5.55 -6.43 24.26
C THR A 43 6.17 -5.99 25.59
N ALA A 44 7.24 -5.20 25.57
CA ALA A 44 7.89 -4.67 26.77
C ALA A 44 7.21 -3.37 27.27
N SER A 45 7.09 -2.34 26.42
CA SER A 45 6.48 -1.06 26.81
C SER A 45 4.95 -1.05 26.70
N ARG A 46 4.36 -1.97 25.93
CA ARG A 46 2.93 -1.98 25.51
C ARG A 46 2.54 -0.81 24.61
N GLU A 47 3.52 -0.15 23.99
CA GLU A 47 3.29 0.92 23.02
C GLU A 47 3.23 0.36 21.60
N THR A 48 2.79 1.19 20.66
CA THR A 48 2.75 0.85 19.25
C THR A 48 3.64 1.75 18.41
N LEU A 49 4.32 1.15 17.44
CA LEU A 49 5.24 1.85 16.55
C LEU A 49 4.92 1.51 15.09
N THR A 50 4.87 2.51 14.23
CA THR A 50 4.76 2.31 12.78
C THR A 50 6.15 2.23 12.19
N LEU A 51 6.53 1.06 11.67
CA LEU A 51 7.85 0.82 11.09
C LEU A 51 7.73 0.15 9.72
N PRO A 52 8.76 0.23 8.87
CA PRO A 52 8.85 -0.61 7.67
C PRO A 52 8.70 -2.09 8.05
N VAL A 53 8.00 -2.84 7.20
CA VAL A 53 7.85 -4.30 7.36
C VAL A 53 9.24 -4.94 7.35
N GLY A 54 9.64 -5.47 8.49
CA GLY A 54 10.88 -6.22 8.67
C GLY A 54 10.69 -7.73 8.50
N GLY A 55 11.79 -8.45 8.28
CA GLY A 55 11.78 -9.90 8.08
C GLY A 55 11.47 -10.69 9.34
N ASP A 56 12.29 -10.54 10.38
CA ASP A 56 12.17 -11.39 11.57
C ASP A 56 11.22 -10.82 12.62
N VAL A 57 10.31 -11.66 13.12
CA VAL A 57 9.43 -11.36 14.25
C VAL A 57 9.74 -12.30 15.43
N PRO A 58 9.85 -11.80 16.67
CA PRO A 58 9.80 -10.40 17.06
C PRO A 58 10.95 -9.56 16.45
N ALA A 59 10.61 -8.36 15.99
CA ALA A 59 11.54 -7.39 15.44
C ALA A 59 12.23 -6.62 16.58
N ALA A 60 13.41 -6.06 16.29
CA ALA A 60 14.16 -5.27 17.25
C ALA A 60 13.54 -3.88 17.43
N HIS A 61 13.34 -3.46 18.67
CA HIS A 61 12.96 -2.10 19.00
C HIS A 61 14.07 -1.13 18.57
N PRO A 62 13.78 -0.06 17.82
CA PRO A 62 14.80 0.80 17.22
C PRO A 62 15.69 1.49 18.27
N GLU A 63 15.14 1.84 19.42
CA GLU A 63 15.88 2.54 20.48
C GLU A 63 16.66 1.60 21.42
N THR A 64 16.10 0.43 21.76
CA THR A 64 16.67 -0.46 22.79
C THR A 64 17.42 -1.65 22.20
N GLY A 65 17.21 -1.95 20.92
CA GLY A 65 17.74 -3.14 20.24
C GLY A 65 17.12 -4.46 20.68
N GLN A 66 16.18 -4.45 21.64
CA GLN A 66 15.54 -5.66 22.14
C GLN A 66 14.50 -6.20 21.16
N ARG A 67 14.41 -7.52 21.01
CA ARG A 67 13.46 -8.16 20.09
C ARG A 67 12.09 -8.32 20.74
N THR A 68 11.37 -7.22 20.87
CA THR A 68 10.08 -7.14 21.59
C THR A 68 8.91 -6.71 20.70
N LEU A 69 9.18 -6.27 19.48
CA LEU A 69 8.18 -5.79 18.54
C LEU A 69 7.49 -6.94 17.82
N VAL A 70 6.19 -7.09 18.01
CA VAL A 70 5.37 -8.08 17.28
C VAL A 70 4.37 -7.36 16.37
N PRO A 71 3.93 -7.96 15.25
CA PRO A 71 2.88 -7.36 14.43
C PRO A 71 1.66 -7.01 15.28
N ALA A 72 1.10 -5.82 15.11
CA ALA A 72 -0.14 -5.42 15.78
C ALA A 72 -1.35 -5.65 14.88
N ARG A 73 -2.51 -5.86 15.50
CA ARG A 73 -3.82 -5.91 14.83
C ARG A 73 -4.80 -5.00 15.54
N TYR A 74 -5.61 -4.29 14.77
CA TYR A 74 -6.51 -3.25 15.26
C TYR A 74 -7.87 -3.84 15.63
N CYS A 75 -8.37 -3.48 16.82
CA CYS A 75 -9.74 -3.75 17.21
C CYS A 75 -10.62 -2.53 16.89
N PRO A 76 -11.59 -2.63 15.95
CA PRO A 76 -12.44 -1.50 15.60
C PRO A 76 -13.39 -1.06 16.73
N ASP A 77 -13.81 -1.99 17.59
CA ASP A 77 -14.79 -1.68 18.64
C ASP A 77 -14.14 -1.10 19.91
N CYS A 78 -12.87 -1.44 20.16
CA CYS A 78 -12.10 -0.88 21.28
C CYS A 78 -11.24 0.31 20.84
N GLU A 79 -11.18 0.57 19.52
CA GLU A 79 -10.32 1.55 18.89
C GLU A 79 -8.85 1.47 19.35
N HIS A 80 -8.34 0.23 19.46
CA HIS A 80 -7.04 -0.03 20.04
C HIS A 80 -6.27 -1.10 19.28
N TRP A 81 -4.95 -0.95 19.27
CA TRP A 81 -4.02 -1.91 18.70
C TRP A 81 -3.64 -2.99 19.70
N HIS A 82 -3.64 -4.24 19.28
CA HIS A 82 -3.28 -5.39 20.10
C HIS A 82 -2.15 -6.18 19.44
N ALA A 83 -1.32 -6.83 20.25
CA ALA A 83 -0.35 -7.80 19.75
C ALA A 83 -1.06 -8.90 18.94
N SER A 84 -0.57 -9.15 17.72
CA SER A 84 -0.97 -10.32 16.96
C SER A 84 -0.45 -11.57 17.67
N PRO A 85 -1.30 -12.58 17.90
CA PRO A 85 -0.83 -13.85 18.43
C PRO A 85 0.15 -14.49 17.44
N PRO A 86 1.16 -15.23 17.93
CA PRO A 86 2.05 -15.98 17.07
C PRO A 86 1.29 -17.12 16.36
N LEU A 87 1.86 -17.59 15.24
CA LEU A 87 1.17 -18.53 14.36
C LEU A 87 0.81 -19.86 15.05
N ASP A 88 1.65 -20.35 15.97
CA ASP A 88 1.39 -21.57 16.73
C ASP A 88 0.17 -21.43 17.65
N VAL A 89 -0.01 -20.26 18.28
CA VAL A 89 -1.20 -19.95 19.07
C VAL A 89 -2.42 -19.88 18.17
N LEU A 90 -2.32 -19.21 17.02
CA LEU A 90 -3.41 -19.14 16.04
C LEU A 90 -3.83 -20.51 15.48
N GLN A 91 -2.89 -21.43 15.32
CA GLN A 91 -3.17 -22.80 14.85
C GLN A 91 -3.87 -23.64 15.92
N ARG A 92 -3.52 -23.44 17.20
CA ARG A 92 -4.15 -24.15 18.32
C ARG A 92 -5.50 -23.57 18.68
N ASP A 93 -5.63 -22.25 18.65
CA ASP A 93 -6.85 -21.53 18.92
C ASP A 93 -7.08 -20.42 17.88
N PRO A 94 -7.88 -20.69 16.84
CA PRO A 94 -8.24 -19.67 15.85
C PRO A 94 -9.00 -18.47 16.44
N ARG A 95 -9.64 -18.62 17.61
CA ARG A 95 -10.34 -17.51 18.28
C ARG A 95 -9.39 -16.48 18.88
N SER A 96 -8.10 -16.81 19.00
CA SER A 96 -7.06 -15.85 19.39
C SER A 96 -6.91 -14.69 18.39
N ARG A 97 -7.52 -14.77 17.19
CA ARG A 97 -7.65 -13.64 16.26
C ARG A 97 -8.65 -12.57 16.71
N ASN A 98 -9.38 -12.81 17.79
CA ASN A 98 -10.36 -11.88 18.33
C ASN A 98 -9.74 -11.00 19.42
N CYS A 99 -10.29 -9.82 19.61
CA CYS A 99 -9.90 -8.90 20.67
C CYS A 99 -10.09 -9.58 22.03
N PRO A 100 -9.08 -9.58 22.91
CA PRO A 100 -9.18 -10.21 24.23
C PRO A 100 -10.15 -9.48 25.16
N LYS A 101 -10.53 -8.23 24.85
CA LYS A 101 -11.42 -7.41 25.67
C LYS A 101 -12.89 -7.58 25.30
N CYS A 102 -13.23 -7.50 24.01
CA CYS A 102 -14.62 -7.49 23.54
C CYS A 102 -14.99 -8.68 22.65
N GLY A 103 -14.03 -9.51 22.24
CA GLY A 103 -14.26 -10.67 21.38
C GLY A 103 -14.41 -10.35 19.89
N THR A 104 -14.29 -9.09 19.48
CA THR A 104 -14.41 -8.65 18.08
C THR A 104 -13.21 -9.11 17.25
N PRO A 105 -13.39 -9.63 16.02
CA PRO A 105 -12.28 -9.99 15.15
C PRO A 105 -11.31 -8.82 14.92
N LEU A 106 -10.03 -9.04 15.16
CA LEU A 106 -8.98 -8.04 14.93
C LEU A 106 -8.67 -7.92 13.42
N LYS A 107 -8.37 -6.69 12.98
CA LYS A 107 -8.03 -6.35 11.59
C LYS A 107 -6.52 -6.19 11.42
N ASP A 108 -5.99 -6.59 10.26
CA ASP A 108 -4.57 -6.40 9.92
C ASP A 108 -4.16 -4.94 9.68
N GLY A 109 -5.14 -4.05 9.48
CA GLY A 109 -4.93 -2.63 9.25
C GLY A 109 -5.83 -1.77 10.14
N GLY A 110 -5.42 -0.52 10.32
CA GLY A 110 -6.08 0.45 11.20
C GLY A 110 -5.46 1.84 11.03
N PRO A 111 -5.86 2.82 11.86
CA PRO A 111 -5.23 4.14 11.88
C PRO A 111 -3.74 4.00 12.23
N ALA A 112 -2.89 4.90 11.75
CA ALA A 112 -1.48 4.93 12.16
C ALA A 112 -1.39 4.87 13.70
N ALA A 113 -0.39 4.16 14.22
CA ALA A 113 -0.15 4.14 15.65
C ALA A 113 0.08 5.58 16.11
N GLU A 114 -0.87 6.12 16.88
CA GLU A 114 -0.65 7.37 17.60
C GLU A 114 0.33 7.04 18.74
N PRO A 115 1.47 7.74 18.83
CA PRO A 115 2.33 7.61 20.00
C PRO A 115 1.49 7.99 21.23
N SER A 116 1.37 7.06 22.18
CA SER A 116 0.68 7.31 23.46
C SER A 116 1.53 8.18 24.38
#